data_AF-A0A2I0MXZ5-F1
#
_entry.id   AF-A0A2I0MXZ5-F1
#
_cell.length_a   1.000
_cell.length_b   1.000
_cell.length_c   1.000
_cell.angle_alpha   90.00
_cell.angle_beta   90.00
_cell.angle_gamma   90.00
#
_symmetry.space_group_name_H-M   'P 1'
#
loop_
_entity.id
_entity.type
_entity.pdbx_description
1 polymer ?
#
loop_
_entity_poly.entity_id
_entity_poly.type
_entity_poly.pdbx_seq_one_letter_code
_entity_poly.pdbx_strand_id
1 'polypeptide(L)'
;MIHSDRGSQYRRYAFGEIWEKNHLQHSMSRPGNPVENAAAEAFYKTLKTELIHPNPSKTKAQREVLLRNDLEEDYPNERIHTSLAMTPYQYEQRLLQEYVM
;
A
#
# COMPACT_ATOMS: atom_id res chain seq x y z
N MET A 1 -8.95 8.24 8.35
CA MET A 1 -9.48 6.88 8.59
C MET A 1 -8.43 5.88 8.17
N ILE A 2 -8.29 4.75 8.88
CA ILE A 2 -7.47 3.60 8.46
C ILE A 2 -8.42 2.43 8.17
N HIS A 3 -8.21 1.72 7.05
CA HIS A 3 -8.94 0.51 6.72
C HIS A 3 -7.97 -0.67 6.66
N SER A 4 -8.33 -1.80 7.27
CA SER A 4 -7.52 -3.02 7.24
C SER A 4 -8.38 -4.23 6.93
N ASP A 5 -7.75 -5.35 6.59
CA ASP A 5 -8.42 -6.65 6.64
C ASP A 5 -8.74 -7.06 8.10
N ARG A 6 -9.31 -8.26 8.27
CA ARG A 6 -9.66 -8.83 9.58
C ARG A 6 -8.55 -9.70 10.20
N GLY A 7 -7.29 -9.49 9.83
CA GLY A 7 -6.15 -10.18 10.40
C GLY A 7 -6.12 -10.10 11.93
N SER A 8 -5.58 -11.13 12.59
CA SER A 8 -5.54 -11.19 14.06
C SER A 8 -4.81 -10.00 14.68
N GLN A 9 -3.78 -9.49 14.02
CA GLN A 9 -3.02 -8.32 14.45
C GLN A 9 -3.87 -7.04 14.44
N TYR A 10 -4.69 -6.84 13.41
CA TYR A 10 -5.52 -5.65 13.25
C TYR A 10 -6.78 -5.67 14.11
N ARG A 11 -7.27 -6.86 14.49
CA ARG A 11 -8.39 -7.00 15.44
C ARG A 11 -8.01 -6.76 16.89
N ARG A 12 -6.72 -6.69 17.21
CA ARG A 12 -6.25 -6.52 18.58
C ARG A 12 -6.60 -5.12 19.07
N TYR A 13 -7.10 -4.99 20.30
CA TYR A 13 -7.40 -3.71 20.94
C TYR A 13 -6.23 -2.72 20.86
N ALA A 14 -5.01 -3.18 21.11
CA ALA A 14 -3.81 -2.36 21.02
C ALA A 14 -3.61 -1.68 19.65
N PHE A 15 -4.05 -2.31 18.55
CA PHE A 15 -4.01 -1.69 17.22
C PHE A 15 -5.06 -0.58 17.10
N GLY A 16 -6.31 -0.84 17.51
CA GLY A 16 -7.38 0.16 17.53
C GLY A 16 -7.06 1.37 18.40
N GLU A 17 -6.50 1.14 19.59
CA GLU A 17 -6.11 2.21 20.53
C GLU A 17 -5.09 3.19 19.94
N ILE A 18 -4.15 2.71 19.10
CA ILE A 18 -3.19 3.59 18.43
C ILE A 18 -3.92 4.59 17.53
N TRP A 19 -4.93 4.14 16.78
CA TRP A 19 -5.66 5.00 15.86
C TRP A 19 -6.62 5.95 16.58
N GLU A 20 -7.31 5.46 17.62
CA GLU A 20 -8.16 6.31 18.45
C GLU A 20 -7.37 7.44 19.12
N LYS A 21 -6.18 7.15 19.66
CA LYS A 21 -5.26 8.17 20.23
C LYS A 21 -4.83 9.22 19.22
N ASN A 22 -4.80 8.89 17.93
CA ASN A 22 -4.46 9.80 16.84
C ASN A 22 -5.70 10.40 16.16
N HIS A 23 -6.89 10.30 16.77
CA HIS A 23 -8.16 10.80 16.23
C HIS A 23 -8.51 10.21 14.84
N LEU A 24 -8.07 8.98 14.57
CA LEU A 24 -8.34 8.26 13.34
C LEU A 24 -9.33 7.11 13.59
N GLN A 25 -10.37 7.04 12.76
CA GLN A 25 -11.29 5.91 12.77
C GLN A 25 -10.64 4.67 12.15
N HIS A 26 -10.70 3.53 12.85
CA HIS A 26 -10.33 2.22 12.31
C HIS A 26 -11.56 1.51 11.72
N SER A 27 -11.46 1.14 10.45
CA SER A 27 -12.44 0.36 9.70
C SER A 27 -11.82 -0.99 9.31
N MET A 28 -12.64 -2.04 9.23
CA MET A 28 -12.18 -3.37 8.84
C MET A 28 -13.06 -3.96 7.74
N SER A 29 -12.48 -4.79 6.89
CA SER A 29 -13.24 -5.46 5.84
C SER A 29 -14.37 -6.34 6.40
N ARG A 30 -15.46 -6.50 5.65
CA ARG A 30 -16.57 -7.41 5.98
C ARG A 30 -16.11 -8.87 5.93
N PRO A 31 -16.60 -9.75 6.82
CA PRO A 31 -16.33 -11.18 6.73
C PRO A 31 -16.73 -11.73 5.35
N GLY A 32 -15.82 -12.48 4.71
CA GLY A 32 -16.07 -13.08 3.41
C GLY A 32 -16.00 -12.12 2.21
N ASN A 33 -15.51 -10.89 2.39
CA ASN A 33 -15.36 -9.92 1.29
C ASN A 33 -13.89 -9.60 0.97
N PRO A 34 -13.19 -10.42 0.15
CA PRO A 34 -11.79 -10.16 -0.21
C PRO A 34 -11.60 -8.92 -1.10
N VAL A 35 -12.67 -8.45 -1.76
CA VAL A 35 -12.59 -7.31 -2.70
C VAL A 35 -12.17 -6.03 -1.98
N GLU A 36 -12.56 -5.86 -0.72
CA GLU A 36 -12.19 -4.68 0.09
C GLU A 36 -10.68 -4.59 0.34
N ASN A 37 -9.94 -5.69 0.22
CA ASN A 37 -8.47 -5.74 0.35
C ASN A 37 -7.75 -5.86 -1.01
N ALA A 38 -8.48 -5.89 -2.13
CA ALA A 38 -7.93 -6.20 -3.44
C ALA A 38 -6.80 -5.26 -3.89
N ALA A 39 -6.87 -3.97 -3.52
CA ALA A 39 -5.82 -3.01 -3.86
C ALA A 39 -4.48 -3.35 -3.19
N ALA A 40 -4.50 -3.66 -1.89
CA ALA A 40 -3.30 -4.08 -1.17
C ALA A 40 -2.77 -5.42 -1.69
N GLU A 41 -3.65 -6.38 -1.99
CA GLU A 41 -3.26 -7.66 -2.56
C GLU A 41 -2.60 -7.52 -3.94
N ALA A 42 -3.16 -6.68 -4.82
CA ALA A 42 -2.59 -6.39 -6.13
C ALA A 42 -1.20 -5.74 -6.00
N PHE A 43 -1.06 -4.78 -5.09
CA PHE A 43 0.23 -4.15 -4.79
C PHE A 43 1.27 -5.18 -4.36
N TYR A 44 0.98 -5.98 -3.32
CA TYR A 44 1.94 -6.96 -2.79
C TYR A 44 2.24 -8.08 -3.77
N LYS A 45 1.27 -8.49 -4.59
CA LYS A 45 1.51 -9.45 -5.68
C LYS A 45 2.55 -8.89 -6.65
N THR A 46 2.38 -7.64 -7.06
CA THR A 46 3.29 -6.99 -8.02
C THR A 46 4.68 -6.84 -7.42
N LEU A 47 4.79 -6.31 -6.20
CA LEU A 47 6.05 -6.18 -5.46
C LEU A 47 6.79 -7.53 -5.36
N LYS A 48 6.10 -8.60 -4.97
CA LYS A 48 6.73 -9.93 -4.86
C LYS A 48 7.18 -10.46 -6.22
N THR A 49 6.35 -10.34 -7.24
CA THR A 49 6.59 -10.89 -8.58
C THR A 49 7.75 -10.18 -9.27
N GLU A 50 7.81 -8.86 -9.16
CA GLU A 50 8.74 -8.04 -9.93
C GLU A 50 10.03 -7.73 -9.15
N LEU A 51 9.96 -7.58 -7.82
CA LEU A 51 11.12 -7.19 -7.02
C LEU A 51 11.71 -8.36 -6.22
N ILE A 52 10.88 -9.14 -5.52
CA ILE A 52 11.37 -10.12 -4.55
C ILE A 52 11.79 -11.44 -5.21
N HIS A 53 10.90 -12.04 -6.01
CA HIS A 53 11.13 -13.35 -6.63
C HIS A 53 12.33 -13.38 -7.60
N PRO A 54 12.61 -12.33 -8.39
CA PRO A 54 13.80 -12.29 -9.26
C PRO A 54 15.12 -12.14 -8.49
N ASN A 55 15.08 -11.81 -7.19
CA ASN A 55 16.24 -11.49 -6.37
C ASN A 55 16.43 -12.46 -5.16
N PRO A 56 16.45 -13.79 -5.37
CA PRO A 56 16.38 -14.76 -4.27
C PRO A 56 17.64 -14.80 -3.39
N SER A 57 18.80 -14.45 -3.94
CA SER A 57 20.10 -14.53 -3.25
C SER A 57 20.46 -13.27 -2.47
N LYS A 58 19.63 -12.21 -2.50
CA LYS A 58 19.92 -10.97 -1.79
C LYS A 58 19.89 -11.18 -0.27
N THR A 59 20.72 -10.45 0.46
CA THR A 59 20.64 -10.39 1.92
C THR A 59 19.44 -9.56 2.36
N LYS A 60 19.12 -9.57 3.66
CA LYS A 60 18.06 -8.70 4.21
C LYS A 60 18.35 -7.22 3.92
N ALA A 61 19.56 -6.74 4.20
CA ALA A 61 19.95 -5.35 3.97
C ALA A 61 19.85 -4.96 2.48
N GLN A 62 20.25 -5.85 1.57
CA GLN A 62 20.10 -5.59 0.14
C GLN A 62 18.64 -5.53 -0.30
N ARG A 63 17.77 -6.38 0.26
CA ARG A 63 16.32 -6.31 0.00
C ARG A 63 15.68 -5.04 0.55
N GLU A 64 16.14 -4.54 1.69
CA GLU A 64 15.67 -3.27 2.25
C GLU A 64 16.01 -2.09 1.33
N VAL A 65 17.21 -2.06 0.74
CA VAL A 65 17.59 -1.05 -0.26
C VAL A 65 16.73 -1.16 -1.52
N LEU A 66 16.56 -2.38 -2.05
CA LEU A 66 15.69 -2.60 -3.22
C LEU A 66 14.26 -2.15 -2.97
N LEU A 67 13.69 -2.51 -1.82
CA LEU A 67 12.33 -2.13 -1.43
C LEU A 67 12.19 -0.62 -1.27
N ARG A 68 13.19 0.04 -0.68
CA ARG A 68 13.19 1.50 -0.54
C ARG A 68 13.14 2.18 -1.91
N ASN A 69 14.03 1.79 -2.82
CA ASN A 69 14.09 2.38 -4.16
C ASN A 69 12.77 2.16 -4.92
N ASP A 70 12.19 0.95 -4.86
CA ASP A 70 10.90 0.68 -5.51
C ASP A 70 9.78 1.54 -4.93
N LEU A 71 9.70 1.67 -3.61
CA LEU A 71 8.64 2.43 -2.93
C LEU A 71 8.77 3.95 -3.09
N GLU A 72 9.99 4.48 -3.07
CA GLU A 72 10.24 5.92 -3.06
C GLU A 72 10.40 6.49 -4.49
N GLU A 73 10.89 5.69 -5.44
CA GLU A 73 11.23 6.15 -6.79
C GLU A 73 10.46 5.39 -7.88
N ASP A 74 10.70 4.09 -8.04
CA ASP A 74 10.26 3.37 -9.25
C ASP A 74 8.73 3.26 -9.34
N TYR A 75 8.07 2.81 -8.25
CA TYR A 75 6.62 2.64 -8.21
C TYR A 75 5.86 3.96 -8.37
N PRO A 76 6.12 5.03 -7.59
CA PRO A 76 5.35 6.26 -7.70
C PRO A 76 5.63 7.04 -8.99
N ASN A 77 6.88 7.02 -9.49
CA ASN A 77 7.32 7.91 -10.56
C ASN A 77 7.37 7.26 -11.95
N GLU A 78 7.49 5.94 -12.06
CA GLU A 78 7.65 5.26 -13.36
C GLU A 78 6.49 4.34 -13.72
N ARG A 79 5.81 3.71 -12.74
CA ARG A 79 4.75 2.73 -13.04
C ARG A 79 3.47 3.42 -13.54
N ILE A 80 3.12 3.18 -14.80
CA ILE A 80 1.81 3.57 -15.34
C ILE A 80 0.74 2.54 -14.95
N HIS A 81 -0.31 2.97 -14.24
CA HIS A 81 -1.46 2.13 -13.96
C HIS A 81 -2.49 2.22 -15.09
N THR A 82 -2.90 1.09 -15.67
CA THR A 82 -3.89 1.07 -16.77
C THR A 82 -5.21 1.75 -16.40
N SER A 83 -5.66 1.61 -15.15
CA SER A 83 -6.89 2.26 -14.67
C SER A 83 -6.76 3.78 -14.51
N LEU A 84 -5.55 4.30 -14.39
CA LEU A 84 -5.27 5.73 -14.22
C LEU A 84 -4.73 6.38 -15.50
N ALA A 85 -4.18 5.58 -16.42
CA ALA A 85 -3.41 6.02 -17.59
C ALA A 85 -2.23 6.96 -17.26
N MET A 86 -1.77 6.95 -16.01
CA MET A 86 -0.69 7.79 -15.48
C MET A 86 -0.01 7.11 -14.30
N THR A 87 1.06 7.72 -13.77
CA THR A 87 1.77 7.23 -12.58
C THR A 87 1.02 7.58 -11.30
N PRO A 88 1.24 6.85 -10.19
CA PRO A 88 0.66 7.21 -8.90
C PRO A 88 1.00 8.65 -8.48
N TYR A 89 2.23 9.09 -8.71
CA TYR A 89 2.64 10.46 -8.42
C TYR A 89 1.86 11.49 -9.25
N GLN A 90 1.73 11.28 -10.56
CA GLN A 90 0.95 12.16 -11.43
C GLN A 90 -0.52 12.23 -11.00
N TYR A 91 -1.09 11.09 -10.61
CA TYR A 91 -2.45 11.01 -10.12
C TYR A 91 -2.63 11.79 -8.81
N GLU A 92 -1.69 11.67 -7.87
CA GLU A 92 -1.70 12.44 -6.62
C GLU A 92 -1.60 13.95 -6.88
N GLN A 93 -0.69 14.39 -7.75
CA GLN A 93 -0.57 15.81 -8.11
C GLN A 93 -1.86 16.38 -8.70
N ARG A 94 -2.54 15.60 -9.56
CA ARG A 94 -3.84 16.00 -10.11
C ARG A 94 -4.91 16.14 -9.02
N LEU A 95 -5.02 15.18 -8.11
CA LEU A 95 -5.98 15.24 -7.00
C LEU A 95 -5.75 16.46 -6.10
N LEU A 96 -4.50 16.79 -5.81
CA LEU A 96 -4.14 17.97 -5.01
C LEU A 96 -4.53 19.28 -5.71
N GLN A 97 -4.38 19.36 -7.03
CA GLN A 97 -4.82 20.53 -7.79
C GLN A 97 -6.34 20.67 -7.78
N GLU A 98 -7.09 19.57 -7.93
CA GLU A 98 -8.55 19.56 -7.87
C GLU A 98 -9.08 19.95 -6.47
N TYR A 99 -8.35 19.63 -5.40
CA TYR A 99 -8.76 19.95 -4.02
C TYR A 99 -8.50 21.42 -3.62
N VAL A 100 -7.57 22.10 -4.29
CA VAL A 100 -7.19 23.50 -4.00
C VAL A 100 -8.04 24.51 -4.80
N MET A 101 -8.83 24.04 -5.78
CA MET A 101 -9.84 24.82 -6.50
C MET A 101 -11.21 24.73 -5.83
#